data_AF-A0A2G5FJ87-F1
#
_entry.id   AF-A0A2G5FJ87-F1
#
_cell.length_a   1.000
_cell.length_b   1.000
_cell.length_c   1.000
_cell.angle_alpha   90.00
_cell.angle_beta   90.00
_cell.angle_gamma   90.00
#
_symmetry.space_group_name_H-M   'P 1'
#
loop_
_entity.id
_entity.type
_entity.pdbx_description
1 polymer ?
#
loop_
_entity_poly.entity_id
_entity_poly.type
_entity_poly.pdbx_seq_one_letter_code
_entity_poly.pdbx_strand_id
1 'polypeptide(L)'
;MSSTEQVENEGKRKRPGGRSAGVVSAVYAATLEILEEGGYERLELPEVAARAGVNKTTVYRRWPTKAELVLDISLLRMEQEVPLPDTGTLHGDLSSLLIAVHAALASPLIAGLIQAAITQNRDVEMIKRMRAEFWATRFAVSGQLVERAVERGELPPGTSPRQFLELASSPLFFRGVITGEVFSQAEITEIARRTILAFSSP
;
A
#
# COMPACT_ATOMS: atom_id res chain seq x y z
N MET A 1 -33.27 -60.54 0.25
CA MET A 1 -32.10 -60.90 -0.57
C MET A 1 -31.77 -59.70 -1.45
N SER A 2 -30.55 -59.19 -1.32
CA SER A 2 -29.78 -58.30 -2.23
C SER A 2 -30.38 -56.92 -2.58
N SER A 3 -29.78 -55.78 -2.18
CA SER A 3 -28.55 -55.15 -2.72
C SER A 3 -28.68 -54.94 -4.24
N THR A 4 -28.71 -53.73 -4.80
CA THR A 4 -27.68 -52.67 -4.89
C THR A 4 -28.37 -51.57 -5.73
N GLU A 5 -28.33 -50.26 -5.49
CA GLU A 5 -27.23 -49.38 -5.89
C GLU A 5 -27.59 -47.94 -5.46
N GLN A 6 -26.96 -47.46 -4.39
CA GLN A 6 -26.71 -46.04 -4.17
C GLN A 6 -25.38 -45.74 -4.85
N VAL A 7 -25.36 -44.87 -5.85
CA VAL A 7 -24.14 -44.15 -6.26
C VAL A 7 -24.52 -42.73 -6.70
N GLU A 8 -24.15 -41.78 -5.84
CA GLU A 8 -23.48 -40.50 -6.11
C GLU A 8 -23.85 -39.70 -7.37
N ASN A 9 -24.15 -38.40 -7.21
CA ASN A 9 -23.13 -37.36 -7.44
C ASN A 9 -23.65 -35.96 -7.03
N GLU A 10 -23.48 -35.60 -5.76
CA GLU A 10 -23.31 -34.19 -5.37
C GLU A 10 -21.89 -33.76 -5.75
N GLY A 11 -21.73 -32.77 -6.63
CA GLY A 11 -20.38 -32.40 -7.06
C GLY A 11 -20.24 -31.14 -7.91
N LYS A 12 -20.25 -29.99 -7.25
CA LYS A 12 -19.51 -28.77 -7.65
C LYS A 12 -19.76 -28.21 -9.07
N ARG A 13 -20.67 -27.24 -9.15
CA ARG A 13 -20.49 -26.07 -10.04
C ARG A 13 -20.03 -24.86 -9.22
N LYS A 14 -18.76 -24.86 -8.81
CA LYS A 14 -18.09 -23.64 -8.33
C LYS A 14 -17.85 -22.75 -9.56
N ARG A 15 -18.56 -21.62 -9.62
CA ARG A 15 -18.45 -20.56 -10.65
C ARG A 15 -17.00 -19.99 -10.74
N PRO A 16 -16.61 -19.33 -11.86
CA PRO A 16 -15.22 -19.21 -12.32
C PRO A 16 -14.29 -18.32 -11.47
N GLY A 17 -14.80 -17.61 -10.46
CA GLY A 17 -14.01 -16.67 -9.64
C GLY A 17 -13.16 -17.33 -8.55
N GLY A 18 -13.59 -18.47 -8.00
CA GLY A 18 -12.95 -19.06 -6.81
C GLY A 18 -11.53 -19.57 -7.05
N ARG A 19 -11.25 -20.09 -8.26
CA ARG A 19 -9.91 -20.57 -8.62
C ARG A 19 -8.96 -19.41 -8.95
N SER A 20 -9.49 -18.33 -9.55
CA SER A 20 -8.75 -17.11 -9.84
C SER A 20 -8.34 -16.38 -8.55
N ALA A 21 -9.28 -16.22 -7.61
CA ALA A 21 -9.00 -15.61 -6.31
C ALA A 21 -7.96 -16.42 -5.50
N GLY A 22 -8.03 -17.75 -5.52
CA GLY A 22 -7.04 -18.61 -4.88
C GLY A 22 -5.64 -18.48 -5.49
N VAL A 23 -5.55 -18.38 -6.82
CA VAL A 23 -4.27 -18.14 -7.52
C VAL A 23 -3.68 -16.78 -7.14
N VAL A 24 -4.50 -15.73 -7.10
CA VAL A 24 -4.04 -14.39 -6.70
C VAL A 24 -3.49 -14.40 -5.28
N SER A 25 -4.25 -14.99 -4.34
CA SER A 25 -3.84 -15.06 -2.95
C SER A 25 -2.52 -15.84 -2.77
N ALA A 26 -2.32 -16.93 -3.49
CA ALA A 26 -1.07 -17.70 -3.44
C ALA A 26 0.12 -16.91 -4.00
N VAL A 27 -0.07 -16.22 -5.13
CA VAL A 27 0.96 -15.35 -5.73
C VAL A 27 1.31 -14.20 -4.79
N TYR A 28 0.33 -13.62 -4.11
CA TYR A 28 0.54 -12.52 -3.18
C TYR A 28 1.35 -12.97 -1.96
N ALA A 29 0.99 -14.10 -1.36
CA ALA A 29 1.73 -14.68 -0.24
C ALA A 29 3.20 -14.96 -0.62
N ALA A 30 3.42 -15.64 -1.75
CA ALA A 30 4.77 -15.93 -2.26
C ALA A 30 5.59 -14.66 -2.52
N THR A 31 4.95 -13.60 -3.03
CA THR A 31 5.62 -12.33 -3.28
C THR A 31 6.06 -11.65 -2.00
N LEU A 32 5.21 -11.66 -0.96
CA LEU A 32 5.54 -11.09 0.35
C LEU A 32 6.70 -11.84 1.00
N GLU A 33 6.71 -13.18 0.94
CA GLU A 33 7.82 -14.00 1.46
C GLU A 33 9.15 -13.64 0.79
N ILE A 34 9.17 -13.53 -0.55
CA ILE A 34 10.40 -13.18 -1.29
C ILE A 34 10.87 -11.76 -0.95
N LEU A 35 9.93 -10.81 -0.81
CA LEU A 35 10.25 -9.44 -0.41
C LEU A 35 10.83 -9.39 1.00
N GLU A 36 10.32 -10.19 1.93
CA GLU A 36 10.85 -10.30 3.30
C GLU A 36 12.26 -10.90 3.34
N GLU A 37 12.54 -11.90 2.50
CA GLU A 37 13.85 -12.57 2.45
C GLU A 37 14.96 -11.75 1.79
N GLY A 38 14.61 -10.96 0.77
CA GLY A 38 15.60 -10.39 -0.15
C GLY A 38 15.28 -9.03 -0.74
N GLY A 39 14.13 -8.45 -0.39
CA GLY A 39 13.66 -7.20 -0.97
C GLY A 39 13.32 -7.30 -2.45
N TYR A 40 13.02 -6.14 -3.03
CA TYR A 40 12.51 -6.04 -4.41
C TYR A 40 13.56 -6.34 -5.49
N GLU A 41 14.86 -6.18 -5.19
CA GLU A 41 15.90 -6.56 -6.14
C GLU A 41 15.90 -8.06 -6.44
N ARG A 42 15.76 -8.90 -5.40
CA ARG A 42 15.72 -10.37 -5.53
C ARG A 42 14.39 -10.91 -6.04
N LEU A 43 13.34 -10.09 -6.10
CA LEU A 43 12.04 -10.52 -6.57
C LEU A 43 12.07 -10.91 -8.05
N GLU A 44 11.80 -12.18 -8.35
CA GLU A 44 11.68 -12.72 -9.71
C GLU A 44 10.35 -13.44 -9.94
N LEU A 45 9.64 -13.10 -11.03
CA LEU A 45 8.34 -13.72 -11.36
C LEU A 45 8.39 -15.26 -11.51
N PRO A 46 9.46 -15.87 -12.08
CA PRO A 46 9.61 -17.33 -12.10
C PRO A 46 9.65 -17.97 -10.72
N GLU A 47 10.29 -17.33 -9.74
CA GLU A 47 10.39 -17.81 -8.36
C GLU A 47 9.04 -17.66 -7.65
N VAL A 48 8.38 -16.51 -7.81
CA VAL A 48 7.02 -16.29 -7.31
C VAL A 48 6.07 -17.39 -7.79
N ALA A 49 6.11 -17.72 -9.09
CA ALA A 49 5.28 -18.79 -9.66
C ALA A 49 5.56 -20.15 -9.03
N ALA A 50 6.84 -20.47 -8.80
CA ALA A 50 7.26 -21.73 -8.18
C ALA A 50 6.76 -21.84 -6.73
N ARG A 51 6.97 -20.80 -5.90
CA ARG A 51 6.50 -20.77 -4.50
C ARG A 51 4.98 -20.79 -4.37
N ALA A 52 4.28 -20.06 -5.24
CA ALA A 52 2.83 -20.05 -5.27
C ALA A 52 2.20 -21.34 -5.84
N GLY A 53 3.01 -22.26 -6.39
CA GLY A 53 2.52 -23.51 -6.99
C GLY A 53 1.68 -23.28 -8.26
N VAL A 54 1.96 -22.20 -9.00
CA VAL A 54 1.21 -21.82 -10.21
C VAL A 54 2.10 -21.82 -11.45
N ASN A 55 1.49 -22.00 -12.62
CA ASN A 55 2.23 -21.97 -13.87
C ASN A 55 2.76 -20.54 -14.17
N LYS A 56 4.03 -20.43 -14.59
CA LYS A 56 4.67 -19.14 -14.94
C LYS A 56 3.85 -18.31 -15.94
N THR A 57 3.28 -18.93 -16.97
CA THR A 57 2.43 -18.26 -17.96
C THR A 57 1.18 -17.63 -17.33
N THR A 58 0.66 -18.21 -16.24
CA THR A 58 -0.47 -17.64 -15.50
C THR A 58 -0.07 -16.35 -14.78
N VAL A 59 1.14 -16.30 -14.20
CA VAL A 59 1.70 -15.11 -13.56
C VAL A 59 1.98 -14.03 -14.61
N TYR A 60 2.76 -14.32 -15.64
CA TYR A 60 3.15 -13.35 -16.68
C TYR A 60 1.95 -12.76 -17.44
N ARG A 61 0.88 -13.53 -17.66
CA ARG A 61 -0.32 -13.02 -18.33
C ARG A 61 -1.01 -11.92 -17.51
N ARG A 62 -0.93 -11.98 -16.18
CA ARG A 62 -1.58 -11.02 -15.27
C ARG A 62 -0.63 -9.92 -14.80
N TRP A 63 0.62 -10.27 -14.53
CA TRP A 63 1.68 -9.36 -14.14
C TRP A 63 2.87 -9.55 -15.08
N PRO A 64 2.91 -8.80 -16.19
CA PRO A 64 4.01 -8.87 -17.16
C PRO A 64 5.36 -8.52 -16.53
N THR A 65 5.37 -7.66 -15.52
CA THR A 65 6.57 -7.23 -14.80
C THR A 65 6.44 -7.38 -13.30
N LYS A 66 7.59 -7.53 -12.60
CA LYS A 66 7.61 -7.53 -11.12
C LYS A 66 7.12 -6.21 -10.51
N ALA A 67 7.29 -5.09 -11.22
CA ALA A 67 6.78 -3.80 -10.80
C ALA A 67 5.25 -3.77 -10.79
N GLU A 68 4.61 -4.29 -11.85
CA GLU A 68 3.15 -4.42 -11.91
C GLU A 68 2.62 -5.36 -10.82
N LEU A 69 3.32 -6.46 -10.53
CA LEU A 69 2.96 -7.35 -9.42
C LEU A 69 2.97 -6.63 -8.06
N VAL A 70 4.05 -5.92 -7.76
CA VAL A 70 4.19 -5.21 -6.47
C VAL A 70 3.19 -4.07 -6.35
N LEU A 71 2.93 -3.32 -7.43
CA LEU A 71 1.90 -2.28 -7.46
C LEU A 71 0.50 -2.86 -7.22
N ASP A 72 0.15 -3.95 -7.89
CA ASP A 72 -1.16 -4.60 -7.74
C ASP A 72 -1.39 -5.12 -6.32
N ILE A 73 -0.38 -5.78 -5.73
CA ILE A 73 -0.43 -6.22 -4.32
C ILE A 73 -0.57 -5.03 -3.37
N SER A 74 0.15 -3.94 -3.65
CA SER A 74 0.10 -2.73 -2.81
C SER A 74 -1.27 -2.07 -2.85
N LEU A 75 -1.92 -2.02 -4.02
CA LEU A 75 -3.29 -1.54 -4.16
C LEU A 75 -4.29 -2.42 -3.39
N LEU A 76 -4.19 -3.75 -3.49
CA LEU A 76 -5.07 -4.63 -2.69
C LEU A 76 -4.86 -4.42 -1.18
N ARG A 77 -3.61 -4.24 -0.74
CA ARG A 77 -3.32 -4.01 0.68
C ARG A 77 -3.91 -2.70 1.18
N MET A 78 -4.05 -1.69 0.30
CA MET A 78 -4.72 -0.43 0.64
C MET A 78 -6.23 -0.57 0.82
N GLU A 79 -6.89 -1.47 0.08
CA GLU A 79 -8.32 -1.74 0.24
C GLU A 79 -8.65 -2.35 1.61
N GLN A 80 -7.64 -2.88 2.31
CA GLN A 80 -7.80 -3.33 3.68
C GLN A 80 -7.76 -2.11 4.61
N GLU A 81 -8.94 -1.73 5.13
CA GLU A 81 -9.16 -0.52 5.93
C GLU A 81 -8.12 -0.36 7.04
N VAL A 82 -7.35 0.73 6.98
CA VAL A 82 -6.58 1.23 8.11
C VAL A 82 -7.39 2.38 8.72
N PRO A 83 -7.89 2.25 9.96
CA PRO A 83 -8.66 3.31 10.58
C PRO A 83 -7.81 4.57 10.70
N LEU A 84 -8.38 5.70 10.31
CA LEU A 84 -7.73 6.99 10.48
C LEU A 84 -7.67 7.34 11.97
N PRO A 85 -6.55 7.89 12.47
CA PRO A 85 -6.46 8.37 13.83
C PRO A 85 -7.54 9.42 14.11
N ASP A 86 -8.18 9.37 15.27
CA ASP A 86 -9.12 10.39 15.74
C ASP A 86 -8.90 10.66 17.23
N THR A 87 -7.81 11.37 17.51
CA THR A 87 -7.37 11.75 18.84
C THR A 87 -8.07 13.00 19.37
N GLY A 88 -8.86 13.67 18.53
CA GLY A 88 -9.54 14.94 18.84
C GLY A 88 -8.70 16.19 18.62
N THR A 89 -7.44 16.08 18.19
CA THR A 89 -6.59 17.23 17.83
C THR A 89 -5.84 16.98 16.54
N LEU A 90 -5.62 18.00 15.71
CA LEU A 90 -4.84 17.89 14.48
C LEU A 90 -3.42 17.38 14.75
N HIS A 91 -2.79 17.88 15.82
CA HIS A 91 -1.45 17.46 16.19
C HIS A 91 -1.38 15.98 16.54
N GLY A 92 -2.32 15.47 17.35
CA GLY A 92 -2.38 14.05 17.71
C GLY A 92 -2.71 13.17 16.51
N ASP A 93 -3.65 13.59 15.66
CA ASP A 93 -4.05 12.86 14.46
C ASP A 93 -2.87 12.76 13.48
N LEU A 94 -2.21 13.90 13.19
CA LEU A 94 -1.11 13.96 12.24
C LEU A 94 0.12 13.20 12.74
N SER A 95 0.45 13.32 14.03
CA SER A 95 1.56 12.56 14.62
C SER A 95 1.32 11.05 14.50
N SER A 96 0.12 10.60 14.83
CA SER A 96 -0.27 9.18 14.71
C SER A 96 -0.21 8.69 13.27
N LEU A 97 -0.69 9.51 12.33
CA LEU A 97 -0.62 9.21 10.90
C LEU A 97 0.84 9.09 10.43
N LEU A 98 1.69 10.05 10.78
CA LEU A 98 3.10 10.05 10.35
C LEU A 98 3.90 8.90 10.99
N ILE A 99 3.59 8.51 12.22
CA ILE A 99 4.17 7.30 12.84
C ILE A 99 3.75 6.05 12.06
N ALA A 100 2.47 5.94 11.68
CA ALA A 100 1.99 4.82 10.87
C ALA A 100 2.62 4.81 9.47
N VAL A 101 2.82 5.98 8.85
CA VAL A 101 3.54 6.11 7.57
C VAL A 101 4.99 5.67 7.72
N HIS A 102 5.70 6.14 8.75
CA HIS A 102 7.08 5.73 9.02
C HIS A 102 7.20 4.21 9.23
N ALA A 103 6.30 3.60 10.01
CA ALA A 103 6.26 2.15 10.18
C ALA A 103 5.96 1.42 8.86
N ALA A 104 5.07 1.97 8.02
CA ALA A 104 4.77 1.41 6.72
C ALA A 104 5.97 1.48 5.76
N LEU A 105 6.80 2.53 5.82
CA LEU A 105 8.02 2.64 5.00
C LEU A 105 9.04 1.53 5.29
N ALA A 106 9.05 0.98 6.52
CA ALA A 106 9.87 -0.17 6.87
C ALA A 106 9.31 -1.51 6.33
N SER A 107 8.09 -1.54 5.79
CA SER A 107 7.52 -2.75 5.20
C SER A 107 8.26 -3.12 3.91
N PRO A 108 8.70 -4.38 3.73
CA PRO A 108 9.32 -4.83 2.48
C PRO A 108 8.45 -4.61 1.24
N LEU A 109 7.12 -4.71 1.39
CA LEU A 109 6.16 -4.42 0.33
C LEU A 109 6.21 -2.95 -0.09
N ILE A 110 6.17 -2.03 0.87
CA ILE A 110 6.17 -0.59 0.59
C ILE A 110 7.55 -0.14 0.09
N ALA A 111 8.64 -0.67 0.66
CA ALA A 111 9.98 -0.46 0.14
C ALA A 111 10.09 -0.92 -1.33
N GLY A 112 9.56 -2.11 -1.64
CA GLY A 112 9.51 -2.62 -3.01
C GLY A 112 8.66 -1.78 -3.95
N LEU A 113 7.53 -1.26 -3.48
CA LEU A 113 6.69 -0.32 -4.23
C LEU A 113 7.46 0.97 -4.58
N ILE A 114 8.18 1.54 -3.60
CA ILE A 114 8.97 2.75 -3.81
C ILE A 114 10.13 2.48 -4.77
N GLN A 115 10.83 1.36 -4.61
CA GLN A 115 11.88 0.95 -5.56
C GLN A 115 11.31 0.73 -6.97
N ALA A 116 10.14 0.10 -7.11
CA ALA A 116 9.45 -0.03 -8.39
C ALA A 116 9.13 1.35 -8.99
N ALA A 117 8.70 2.31 -8.17
CA ALA A 117 8.39 3.66 -8.63
C ALA A 117 9.64 4.47 -9.09
N ILE A 118 10.82 4.20 -8.49
CA ILE A 118 12.08 4.87 -8.84
C ILE A 118 12.76 4.22 -10.04
N THR A 119 12.75 2.90 -10.12
CA THR A 119 13.53 2.13 -11.12
C THR A 119 12.84 1.99 -12.48
N GLN A 120 11.51 2.11 -12.52
CA GLN A 120 10.75 1.93 -13.76
C GLN A 120 10.75 3.20 -14.61
N ASN A 121 10.79 3.01 -15.94
CA ASN A 121 10.65 4.13 -16.86
C ASN A 121 9.30 4.82 -16.61
N ARG A 122 9.33 6.14 -16.38
CA ARG A 122 8.14 6.94 -16.08
C ARG A 122 7.11 6.93 -17.22
N ASP A 123 7.53 6.54 -18.42
CA ASP A 123 6.71 6.46 -19.63
C ASP A 123 5.89 5.16 -19.76
N VAL A 124 6.07 4.19 -18.84
CA VAL A 124 5.18 3.02 -18.80
C VAL A 124 3.82 3.48 -18.25
N GLU A 125 2.90 3.79 -19.15
CA GLU A 125 1.59 4.39 -18.84
C GLU A 125 0.78 3.58 -17.83
N MET A 126 0.87 2.25 -17.84
CA MET A 126 0.19 1.40 -16.84
C MET A 126 0.73 1.64 -15.42
N ILE A 127 2.06 1.61 -15.25
CA ILE A 127 2.73 1.86 -13.96
C ILE A 127 2.44 3.28 -13.47
N LYS A 128 2.41 4.26 -14.38
CA LYS A 128 2.05 5.65 -14.06
C LYS A 128 0.62 5.76 -13.53
N ARG A 129 -0.35 5.09 -14.15
CA ARG A 129 -1.75 5.06 -13.68
C ARG A 129 -1.86 4.40 -12.30
N MET A 130 -1.29 3.21 -12.11
CA MET A 130 -1.34 2.50 -10.83
C MET A 130 -0.71 3.31 -9.69
N ARG A 131 0.41 4.00 -9.96
CA ARG A 131 1.04 4.91 -8.99
C ARG A 131 0.16 6.09 -8.66
N ALA A 132 -0.45 6.72 -9.67
CA ALA A 132 -1.36 7.84 -9.45
C ALA A 132 -2.58 7.44 -8.62
N GLU A 133 -3.15 6.26 -8.92
CA GLU A 133 -4.25 5.67 -8.16
C GLU A 133 -3.87 5.39 -6.71
N PHE A 134 -2.72 4.75 -6.46
CA PHE A 134 -2.21 4.49 -5.12
C PHE A 134 -2.15 5.79 -4.29
N TRP A 135 -1.49 6.83 -4.81
CA TRP A 135 -1.35 8.08 -4.07
C TRP A 135 -2.66 8.87 -3.93
N ALA A 136 -3.50 8.87 -4.96
CA ALA A 136 -4.81 9.52 -4.91
C ALA A 136 -5.67 8.91 -3.79
N THR A 137 -5.72 7.58 -3.69
CA THR A 137 -6.47 6.89 -2.64
C THR A 137 -5.86 7.15 -1.26
N ARG A 138 -4.53 7.13 -1.09
CA ARG A 138 -3.88 7.43 0.20
C ARG A 138 -4.19 8.85 0.69
N PHE A 139 -4.14 9.83 -0.20
CA PHE A 139 -4.44 11.22 0.13
C PHE A 139 -5.93 11.46 0.34
N ALA A 140 -6.81 10.80 -0.41
CA ALA A 140 -8.25 10.90 -0.20
C ALA A 140 -8.67 10.36 1.18
N VAL A 141 -8.16 9.18 1.56
CA VAL A 141 -8.41 8.60 2.88
C VAL A 141 -7.85 9.52 3.97
N SER A 142 -6.56 9.86 3.90
CA SER A 142 -5.92 10.70 4.93
C SER A 142 -6.44 12.14 4.96
N GLY A 143 -7.09 12.61 3.90
CA GLY A 143 -7.62 13.97 3.77
C GLY A 143 -8.74 14.27 4.76
N GLN A 144 -9.47 13.26 5.23
CA GLN A 144 -10.54 13.41 6.24
C GLN A 144 -10.00 14.01 7.56
N LEU A 145 -8.73 13.76 7.89
CA LEU A 145 -8.06 14.38 9.04
C LEU A 145 -7.97 15.89 8.89
N VAL A 146 -7.65 16.37 7.68
CA VAL A 146 -7.55 17.79 7.35
C VAL A 146 -8.94 18.44 7.37
N GLU A 147 -9.94 17.75 6.84
CA GLU A 147 -11.34 18.21 6.86
C GLU A 147 -11.81 18.43 8.30
N ARG A 148 -11.64 17.44 9.19
CA ARG A 148 -11.97 17.58 10.63
C ARG A 148 -11.19 18.70 11.31
N ALA A 149 -9.91 18.87 10.97
CA ALA A 149 -9.11 19.95 11.54
C ALA A 149 -9.59 21.35 11.10
N VAL A 150 -10.06 21.49 9.86
CA VAL A 150 -10.72 22.73 9.39
C VAL A 150 -12.03 22.96 10.15
N GLU A 151 -12.85 21.91 10.33
CA GLU A 151 -14.11 21.99 11.10
C GLU A 151 -13.87 22.41 12.56
N ARG A 152 -12.77 21.95 13.17
CA ARG A 152 -12.34 22.34 14.53
C ARG A 152 -11.68 23.73 14.59
N GLY A 153 -11.43 24.38 13.45
CA GLY A 153 -10.73 25.65 13.38
C GLY A 153 -9.21 25.56 13.65
N GLU A 154 -8.63 24.36 13.58
CA GLU A 154 -7.20 24.12 13.75
C GLU A 154 -6.41 24.41 12.46
N LEU A 155 -7.09 24.47 11.30
CA LEU A 155 -6.54 24.86 10.00
C LEU A 155 -7.44 25.90 9.30
N PRO A 156 -6.87 26.78 8.46
CA PRO A 156 -7.66 27.73 7.68
C PRO A 156 -8.66 27.03 6.73
N PRO A 157 -9.85 27.62 6.52
CA PRO A 157 -10.77 27.17 5.47
C PRO A 157 -10.10 27.14 4.10
N GLY A 158 -10.35 26.09 3.31
CA GLY A 158 -9.76 25.93 1.98
C GLY A 158 -8.34 25.33 1.98
N THR A 159 -7.80 24.93 3.13
CA THR A 159 -6.54 24.17 3.19
C THR A 159 -6.63 22.93 2.30
N SER A 160 -5.72 22.81 1.33
CA SER A 160 -5.65 21.65 0.44
C SER A 160 -5.16 20.42 1.21
N PRO A 161 -5.97 19.35 1.38
CA PRO A 161 -5.53 18.16 2.10
C PRO A 161 -4.31 17.52 1.46
N ARG A 162 -4.26 17.51 0.14
CA ARG A 162 -3.14 16.96 -0.62
C ARG A 162 -1.83 17.70 -0.32
N GLN A 163 -1.81 19.03 -0.46
CA GLN A 163 -0.58 19.80 -0.23
C GLN A 163 -0.11 19.70 1.23
N PHE A 164 -1.06 19.71 2.17
CA PHE A 164 -0.77 19.55 3.60
C PHE A 164 -0.10 18.20 3.89
N LEU A 165 -0.68 17.10 3.40
CA LEU A 165 -0.17 15.75 3.62
C LEU A 165 1.13 15.46 2.84
N GLU A 166 1.28 16.01 1.64
CA GLU A 166 2.53 15.98 0.88
C GLU A 166 3.65 16.65 1.67
N LEU A 167 3.43 17.85 2.22
CA LEU A 167 4.40 18.53 3.06
C LEU A 167 4.70 17.75 4.34
N ALA A 168 3.67 17.24 5.02
CA ALA A 168 3.82 16.47 6.26
C ALA A 168 4.67 15.20 6.08
N SER A 169 4.47 14.50 4.97
CA SER A 169 5.08 13.18 4.75
C SER A 169 6.46 13.29 4.09
N SER A 170 6.74 14.40 3.39
CA SER A 170 7.98 14.59 2.61
C SER A 170 9.26 14.30 3.38
N PRO A 171 9.44 14.75 4.65
CA PRO A 171 10.64 14.42 5.41
C PRO A 171 10.84 12.91 5.59
N LEU A 172 9.76 12.15 5.81
CA LEU A 172 9.83 10.69 5.98
C LEU A 172 10.29 9.99 4.70
N PHE A 173 9.78 10.43 3.54
CA PHE A 173 10.21 9.90 2.25
C PHE A 173 11.65 10.31 1.93
N PHE A 174 11.99 11.59 2.08
CA PHE A 174 13.32 12.05 1.74
C PHE A 174 14.37 11.48 2.69
N ARG A 175 14.23 11.70 3.99
CA ARG A 175 15.25 11.25 4.95
C ARG A 175 15.20 9.74 5.15
N GLY A 176 14.02 9.15 5.23
CA GLY A 176 13.88 7.70 5.47
C GLY A 176 14.28 6.85 4.26
N VAL A 177 13.96 7.29 3.04
CA VAL A 177 14.20 6.49 1.82
C VAL A 177 15.44 6.94 1.05
N ILE A 178 15.67 8.25 0.91
CA ILE A 178 16.77 8.77 0.09
C ILE A 178 18.07 8.86 0.90
N THR A 179 18.05 9.39 2.12
CA THR A 179 19.26 9.51 2.96
C THR A 179 19.45 8.35 3.93
N GLY A 180 18.43 7.52 4.15
CA GLY A 180 18.48 6.31 5.00
C GLY A 180 18.51 6.59 6.50
N GLU A 181 18.00 7.74 6.93
CA GLU A 181 17.94 8.13 8.34
C GLU A 181 16.84 7.39 9.10
N VAL A 182 17.11 7.13 10.38
CA VAL A 182 16.14 6.57 11.33
C VAL A 182 15.49 7.72 12.10
N PHE A 183 14.16 7.67 12.24
CA PHE A 183 13.42 8.65 13.02
C PHE A 183 13.10 8.15 14.43
N SER A 184 13.30 9.01 15.42
CA SER A 184 12.64 8.87 16.71
C SER A 184 11.17 9.34 16.61
N GLN A 185 10.31 8.83 17.50
CA GLN A 185 8.92 9.32 17.57
C GLN A 185 8.85 10.83 17.87
N ALA A 186 9.79 11.36 18.67
CA ALA A 186 9.85 12.78 18.98
C ALA A 186 10.11 13.64 17.73
N GLU A 187 10.99 13.19 16.83
CA GLU A 187 11.22 13.88 15.55
C GLU A 187 9.99 13.84 14.64
N ILE A 188 9.26 12.72 14.60
CA ILE A 188 8.04 12.60 13.81
C ILE A 188 6.96 13.56 14.33
N THR A 189 6.78 13.63 15.64
CA THR A 189 5.87 14.59 16.29
C THR A 189 6.28 16.04 16.01
N GLU A 190 7.59 16.33 16.03
CA GLU A 190 8.09 17.66 15.68
C GLU A 190 7.86 18.01 14.21
N ILE A 191 7.95 17.05 13.28
CA ILE A 191 7.55 17.23 11.88
C ILE A 191 6.07 17.61 11.80
N ALA A 192 5.19 16.88 12.48
CA ALA A 192 3.76 17.19 12.51
C ALA A 192 3.51 18.63 12.98
N ARG A 193 4.14 19.04 14.10
CA ARG A 193 4.04 20.41 14.63
C ARG A 193 4.50 21.46 13.63
N ARG A 194 5.64 21.25 12.96
CA ARG A 194 6.18 22.19 11.96
C ARG A 194 5.27 22.31 10.74
N THR A 195 4.70 21.21 10.28
CA THR A 195 3.75 21.24 9.15
C THR A 195 2.50 22.02 9.51
N ILE A 196 1.94 21.83 10.71
CA ILE A 196 0.78 22.59 11.18
C ILE A 196 1.09 24.09 11.14
N LEU A 197 2.20 24.51 11.74
CA LEU A 197 2.60 25.92 11.75
C LEU A 197 2.75 26.52 10.34
N ALA A 198 3.27 25.76 9.38
CA ALA A 198 3.42 26.22 8.00
C ALA A 198 2.08 26.50 7.30
N PHE A 199 0.99 25.91 7.78
CA PHE A 199 -0.38 26.12 7.28
C PHE A 199 -1.24 26.99 8.20
N SER A 200 -0.76 27.34 9.40
CA SER A 200 -1.47 28.20 10.36
C SER A 200 -1.24 29.70 10.12
N SER A 201 -0.35 30.09 9.21
CA SER A 201 -0.11 31.51 8.86
C SER A 201 -0.86 31.91 7.57
N PRO A 202 -1.55 33.07 7.55
CA PRO A 202 -2.19 33.60 6.35
C PRO A 202 -1.19 34.08 5.28
#